data_AF-A0A380P9I9-F1
#
_entry.id   AF-A0A380P9I9-F1
#
_cell.length_a   1.000
_cell.length_b   1.000
_cell.length_c   1.000
_cell.angle_alpha   90.00
_cell.angle_beta   90.00
_cell.angle_gamma   90.00
#
_symmetry.space_group_name_H-M   'P 1'
#
loop_
_entity.id
_entity.type
_entity.pdbx_description
1 polymer ?
#
loop_
_entity_poly.entity_id
_entity_poly.type
_entity_poly.pdbx_seq_one_letter_code
_entity_poly.pdbx_strand_id
1 'polypeptide(L)'
;MKTPTNLELLDTPGVLWPKFEDKRVGEHLAMTGAIKDQLINNDDVVLGMLKFMRDYNPKAITERYHLPEDSFDTMTDVEILLLITQKLGFKDDYDRAAERMLIDLRRGKLGQYTLEVPADHIGEVVDD
;
A
#
# COMPACT_ATOMS: atom_id res chain seq x y z
N MET A 1 8.16 25.48 20.91
CA MET A 1 7.80 24.80 22.18
C MET A 1 9.06 24.34 22.91
N LYS A 2 9.13 24.43 24.25
CA LYS A 2 10.27 23.90 25.04
C LYS A 2 9.90 22.57 25.69
N THR A 3 10.73 21.55 25.55
CA THR A 3 10.56 20.28 26.25
C THR A 3 11.04 20.39 27.71
N PRO A 4 10.64 19.45 28.61
CA PRO A 4 11.20 19.35 29.95
C PRO A 4 12.72 19.12 30.00
N THR A 5 13.31 18.65 28.89
CA THR A 5 14.76 18.44 28.72
C THR A 5 15.46 19.65 28.10
N ASN A 6 14.81 20.82 28.05
CA ASN A 6 15.34 22.08 27.51
C ASN A 6 15.60 22.07 25.99
N LEU A 7 14.94 21.18 25.22
CA LEU A 7 14.97 21.19 23.75
C LEU A 7 13.96 22.21 23.23
N GLU A 8 14.38 23.05 22.28
CA GLU A 8 13.50 23.98 21.56
C GLU A 8 13.05 23.35 20.24
N LEU A 9 11.73 23.12 20.11
CA LEU A 9 11.08 22.61 18.91
C LEU A 9 10.38 23.76 18.18
N LEU A 10 10.66 23.88 16.89
CA LEU A 10 9.89 24.75 15.99
C LEU A 10 8.59 24.03 15.60
N ASP A 11 7.47 24.72 15.72
CA ASP A 11 6.12 24.14 15.52
C ASP A 11 5.69 24.12 14.03
N THR A 12 6.50 24.71 13.14
CA THR A 12 6.30 24.67 11.69
C THR A 12 7.28 23.67 11.08
N PRO A 13 6.88 22.42 10.79
CA PRO A 13 7.76 21.48 10.14
C PRO A 13 8.10 21.98 8.72
N GLY A 14 9.35 21.77 8.29
CA GLY A 14 9.71 21.96 6.89
C GLY A 14 9.02 20.92 6.03
N VAL A 15 8.45 21.33 4.89
CA VAL A 15 7.90 20.41 3.88
C VAL A 15 8.87 20.38 2.71
N LEU A 16 9.44 19.21 2.43
CA LEU A 16 10.26 18.99 1.25
C LEU A 16 9.41 18.34 0.17
N TRP A 17 9.58 18.82 -1.07
CA TRP A 17 9.06 18.12 -2.22
C TRP A 17 10.03 17.02 -2.59
N PRO A 18 9.58 15.77 -2.56
CA PRO A 18 10.40 14.73 -3.10
C PRO A 18 10.39 14.76 -4.63
N LYS A 19 11.56 14.60 -5.24
CA LYS A 19 11.69 14.21 -6.64
C LYS A 19 11.91 12.70 -6.64
N PHE A 20 10.97 11.95 -7.20
CA PHE A 20 11.13 10.52 -7.33
C PHE A 20 11.04 10.15 -8.80
N GLU A 21 12.10 9.56 -9.34
CA GLU A 21 12.12 9.00 -10.69
C GLU A 21 11.75 7.51 -10.68
N ASP A 22 11.96 6.83 -9.55
CA ASP A 22 11.61 5.42 -9.37
C ASP A 22 10.10 5.26 -9.11
N LYS A 23 9.44 4.52 -10.00
CA LYS A 23 8.00 4.20 -9.91
C LYS A 23 7.64 3.49 -8.60
N ARG A 24 8.55 2.68 -8.04
CA ARG A 24 8.35 1.94 -6.79
C ARG A 24 8.11 2.88 -5.62
N VAL A 25 8.80 4.02 -5.57
CA VAL A 25 8.59 5.03 -4.53
C VAL A 25 7.17 5.59 -4.61
N GLY A 26 6.69 5.88 -5.82
CA GLY A 26 5.31 6.32 -6.03
C GLY A 26 4.28 5.28 -5.58
N GLU A 27 4.50 4.01 -5.91
CA GLU A 27 3.63 2.90 -5.50
C GLU A 27 3.62 2.73 -3.97
N HIS A 28 4.77 2.84 -3.31
CA HIS A 28 4.88 2.74 -1.84
C HIS A 28 4.18 3.91 -1.13
N LEU A 29 4.34 5.12 -1.63
CA LEU A 29 3.66 6.31 -1.10
C LEU A 29 2.14 6.24 -1.32
N ALA A 30 1.71 5.69 -2.46
CA ALA A 30 0.30 5.44 -2.73
C ALA A 30 -0.27 4.38 -1.78
N MET A 31 0.41 3.23 -1.60
CA MET A 31 -0.04 2.19 -0.67
C MET A 31 -0.15 2.69 0.77
N THR A 32 0.84 3.45 1.25
CA THR A 32 0.86 4.00 2.62
C THR A 32 -0.11 5.17 2.84
N GLY A 33 -0.63 5.78 1.77
CA GLY A 33 -1.55 6.91 1.83
C GLY A 33 -0.85 8.26 2.01
N ALA A 34 0.44 8.34 1.72
CA ALA A 34 1.18 9.61 1.69
C ALA A 34 0.77 10.49 0.49
N ILE A 35 0.27 9.89 -0.59
CA ILE A 35 -0.34 10.57 -1.74
C ILE A 35 -1.86 10.52 -1.62
N LYS A 36 -2.54 11.61 -1.98
CA LYS A 36 -4.01 11.68 -1.98
C LYS A 36 -4.59 10.71 -3.01
N ASP A 37 -5.59 9.93 -2.60
CA ASP A 37 -6.25 8.92 -3.45
C ASP A 37 -6.85 9.48 -4.75
N GLN A 38 -7.26 10.76 -4.77
CA GLN A 38 -7.78 11.43 -5.98
C GLN A 38 -6.74 11.67 -7.07
N LEU A 39 -5.44 11.52 -6.76
CA LEU A 39 -4.33 11.77 -7.67
C LEU A 39 -3.72 10.48 -8.23
N ILE A 40 -4.26 9.32 -7.86
CA ILE A 40 -3.75 8.00 -8.21
C ILE A 40 -4.88 7.13 -8.74
N ASN A 41 -4.52 6.06 -9.45
CA ASN A 41 -5.45 5.04 -9.87
C ASN A 41 -5.47 3.91 -8.83
N ASN A 42 -6.59 3.73 -8.13
CA ASN A 42 -6.65 2.86 -6.95
C ASN A 42 -6.53 1.38 -7.30
N ASP A 43 -7.04 0.97 -8.46
CA ASP A 43 -6.92 -0.39 -8.99
C ASP A 43 -5.44 -0.77 -9.21
N ASP A 44 -4.64 0.09 -9.84
CA ASP A 44 -3.21 -0.12 -10.09
C ASP A 44 -2.44 -0.27 -8.77
N VAL A 45 -2.77 0.56 -7.77
CA VAL A 45 -2.14 0.51 -6.45
C VAL A 45 -2.54 -0.74 -5.69
N VAL A 46 -3.78 -1.21 -5.83
CA VAL A 46 -4.23 -2.47 -5.23
C VAL A 46 -3.65 -3.68 -5.92
N LEU A 47 -3.46 -3.66 -7.23
CA LEU A 47 -2.74 -4.73 -7.93
C LEU A 47 -1.28 -4.79 -7.48
N GLY A 48 -0.62 -3.63 -7.33
CA GLY A 48 0.71 -3.55 -6.72
C GLY A 48 0.74 -4.08 -5.28
N MET A 49 -0.26 -3.73 -4.48
CA MET A 49 -0.43 -4.24 -3.11
C MET A 49 -0.63 -5.76 -3.10
N LEU A 50 -1.50 -6.31 -3.95
CA LEU A 50 -1.75 -7.75 -4.04
C LEU A 50 -0.48 -8.50 -4.44
N LYS A 51 0.26 -7.97 -5.42
CA LYS A 51 1.56 -8.50 -5.81
C LYS A 51 2.57 -8.48 -4.66
N PHE A 52 2.65 -7.39 -3.89
CA PHE A 52 3.50 -7.32 -2.70
C PHE A 52 3.06 -8.35 -1.64
N MET A 53 1.76 -8.43 -1.35
CA MET A 53 1.22 -9.32 -0.32
C MET A 53 1.36 -10.79 -0.69
N ARG A 54 1.38 -11.13 -1.97
CA ARG A 54 1.65 -12.49 -2.47
C ARG A 54 2.98 -13.03 -1.96
N ASP A 55 4.02 -12.22 -2.01
CA ASP A 55 5.36 -12.60 -1.56
C ASP A 55 5.55 -12.37 -0.05
N TYR A 56 4.87 -11.35 0.51
CA TYR A 56 5.06 -10.93 1.90
C TYR A 56 4.20 -11.71 2.90
N ASN A 57 2.88 -11.72 2.70
CA ASN A 57 1.92 -12.36 3.60
C ASN A 57 0.55 -12.60 2.92
N PRO A 58 0.43 -13.60 2.04
CA PRO A 58 -0.81 -13.83 1.29
C PRO A 58 -1.98 -14.23 2.20
N LYS A 59 -1.66 -14.87 3.34
CA LYS A 59 -2.65 -15.31 4.34
C LYS A 59 -3.48 -14.16 4.90
N ALA A 60 -2.89 -12.98 5.09
CA ALA A 60 -3.63 -11.83 5.58
C ALA A 60 -4.80 -11.44 4.67
N ILE A 61 -4.62 -11.55 3.34
CA ILE A 61 -5.68 -11.27 2.36
C ILE A 61 -6.71 -12.40 2.35
N THR A 62 -6.25 -13.66 2.29
CA THR A 62 -7.16 -14.82 2.21
C THR A 62 -8.04 -14.93 3.46
N GLU A 63 -7.50 -14.72 4.65
CA GLU A 63 -8.26 -14.70 5.91
C GLU A 63 -9.23 -13.51 5.96
N ARG A 64 -8.76 -12.29 5.63
CA ARG A 64 -9.57 -11.07 5.71
C ARG A 64 -10.81 -11.13 4.81
N TYR A 65 -10.66 -11.67 3.61
CA TYR A 65 -11.70 -11.74 2.58
C TYR A 65 -12.31 -13.14 2.42
N HIS A 66 -11.97 -14.09 3.31
CA HIS A 66 -12.45 -15.47 3.30
C HIS A 66 -12.26 -16.15 1.94
N LEU A 67 -11.09 -16.00 1.34
CA LEU A 67 -10.73 -16.65 0.08
C LEU A 67 -10.21 -18.08 0.35
N PRO A 68 -10.30 -19.00 -0.63
CA PRO A 68 -9.58 -20.27 -0.57
C PRO A 68 -8.09 -20.10 -0.22
N GLU A 69 -7.51 -21.02 0.55
CA GLU A 69 -6.11 -20.90 1.00
C GLU A 69 -5.11 -20.90 -0.18
N ASP A 70 -5.43 -21.62 -1.25
CA ASP A 70 -4.67 -21.74 -2.49
C ASP A 70 -4.98 -20.63 -3.52
N SER A 71 -5.73 -19.58 -3.14
CA SER A 71 -6.11 -18.51 -4.07
C SER A 71 -4.89 -17.83 -4.69
N PHE A 72 -3.84 -17.55 -3.90
CA PHE A 72 -2.63 -16.97 -4.46
C PHE A 72 -1.83 -17.97 -5.31
N ASP A 73 -1.94 -19.27 -5.10
CA ASP A 73 -1.23 -20.24 -5.94
C ASP A 73 -1.93 -20.48 -7.29
N THR A 74 -3.26 -20.29 -7.33
CA THR A 74 -4.11 -20.67 -8.46
C THR A 74 -4.63 -19.49 -9.28
N MET A 75 -4.63 -18.28 -8.70
CA MET A 75 -5.21 -17.08 -9.31
C MET A 75 -4.18 -15.96 -9.47
N THR A 76 -4.35 -15.18 -10.52
CA THR A 76 -3.66 -13.92 -10.76
C THR A 76 -4.15 -12.82 -9.80
N ASP A 77 -3.36 -11.77 -9.60
CA ASP A 77 -3.76 -10.63 -8.74
C ASP A 77 -5.05 -9.95 -9.22
N VAL A 78 -5.26 -9.93 -10.54
CA VAL A 78 -6.49 -9.44 -11.17
C VAL A 78 -7.68 -10.32 -10.76
N GLU A 79 -7.58 -11.64 -10.91
CA GLU A 79 -8.64 -12.57 -10.51
C GLU A 79 -8.97 -12.48 -9.02
N ILE A 80 -7.96 -12.27 -8.17
CA ILE A 80 -8.16 -12.04 -6.72
C ILE A 80 -8.96 -10.76 -6.48
N LEU A 81 -8.63 -9.64 -7.16
CA LEU A 81 -9.40 -8.40 -7.05
C LEU A 81 -10.86 -8.61 -7.50
N LEU A 82 -11.10 -9.28 -8.63
CA LEU A 82 -12.45 -9.60 -9.10
C LEU A 82 -13.22 -10.45 -8.08
N LEU A 83 -12.59 -11.49 -7.52
CA LEU A 83 -13.19 -12.37 -6.53
C LEU A 83 -13.57 -11.62 -5.24
N ILE A 84 -12.67 -10.74 -4.76
CA ILE A 84 -12.94 -9.90 -3.59
C ILE A 84 -14.10 -8.94 -3.88
N THR A 85 -14.14 -8.34 -5.06
CA THR A 85 -15.21 -7.41 -5.49
C THR A 85 -16.58 -8.09 -5.46
N GLN A 86 -16.65 -9.32 -5.99
CA GLN A 86 -17.87 -10.13 -5.95
C GLN A 86 -18.27 -10.50 -4.52
N LYS A 87 -17.33 -10.93 -3.68
CA LYS A 87 -17.58 -11.28 -2.27
C LYS A 87 -18.05 -10.09 -1.42
N LEU A 88 -17.60 -8.88 -1.74
CA LEU A 88 -18.06 -7.65 -1.10
C LEU A 88 -19.45 -7.19 -1.59
N GLY A 89 -20.00 -7.84 -2.62
CA GLY A 89 -21.30 -7.49 -3.19
C GLY A 89 -21.25 -6.24 -4.07
N PHE A 90 -20.07 -5.86 -4.56
CA PHE A 90 -19.86 -4.66 -5.38
C PHE A 90 -20.09 -4.90 -6.88
N LYS A 91 -20.41 -6.14 -7.29
CA LYS A 91 -20.60 -6.52 -8.70
C LYS A 91 -19.34 -6.23 -9.51
N ASP A 92 -19.40 -5.30 -10.46
CA ASP A 92 -18.30 -4.89 -11.34
C ASP A 92 -17.68 -3.55 -10.89
N ASP A 93 -18.00 -3.07 -9.68
CA ASP A 93 -17.41 -1.85 -9.09
C ASP A 93 -16.06 -2.17 -8.43
N TYR A 94 -15.05 -2.37 -9.28
CA TYR A 94 -13.68 -2.70 -8.90
C TYR A 94 -12.98 -1.55 -8.18
N ASP A 95 -13.28 -0.30 -8.56
CA ASP A 95 -12.72 0.90 -7.94
C ASP A 95 -13.09 0.96 -6.44
N ARG A 96 -14.35 0.67 -6.12
CA ARG A 96 -14.82 0.61 -4.74
C ARG A 96 -14.21 -0.55 -3.96
N ALA A 97 -13.98 -1.70 -4.61
CA ALA A 97 -13.25 -2.81 -3.97
C ALA A 97 -11.81 -2.42 -3.69
N ALA A 98 -11.15 -1.75 -4.65
CA ALA A 98 -9.77 -1.30 -4.52
C ALA A 98 -9.63 -0.29 -3.36
N GLU A 99 -10.50 0.73 -3.31
CA GLU A 99 -10.54 1.68 -2.20
C GLU A 99 -10.73 0.97 -0.85
N ARG A 100 -11.66 -0.01 -0.80
CA ARG A 100 -11.91 -0.79 0.43
C ARG A 100 -10.68 -1.57 0.88
N MET A 101 -9.92 -2.13 -0.05
CA MET A 101 -8.70 -2.89 0.21
C MET A 101 -7.57 -2.00 0.70
N LEU A 102 -7.34 -0.85 0.07
CA LEU A 102 -6.35 0.13 0.55
C LEU A 102 -6.68 0.65 1.95
N ILE A 103 -7.96 0.91 2.24
CA ILE A 103 -8.39 1.29 3.59
C ILE A 103 -8.08 0.18 4.61
N ASP A 104 -8.32 -1.08 4.27
CA ASP A 104 -8.02 -2.20 5.17
C ASP A 104 -6.51 -2.38 5.39
N LEU A 105 -5.68 -2.21 4.34
CA LEU A 105 -4.22 -2.17 4.46
C LEU A 105 -3.76 -1.05 5.39
N ARG A 106 -4.14 0.20 5.10
CA ARG A 106 -3.69 1.40 5.82
C ARG A 106 -4.18 1.44 7.28
N ARG A 107 -5.31 0.78 7.58
CA ARG A 107 -5.81 0.61 8.96
C ARG A 107 -5.18 -0.57 9.70
N GLY A 108 -4.22 -1.27 9.09
CA GLY A 108 -3.52 -2.41 9.70
C GLY A 108 -4.37 -3.67 9.82
N LYS A 109 -5.51 -3.78 9.11
CA LYS A 109 -6.36 -4.98 9.18
C LYS A 109 -5.77 -6.18 8.43
N LEU A 110 -4.75 -5.92 7.61
CA LEU A 110 -3.96 -6.94 6.91
C LEU A 110 -2.63 -7.22 7.63
N GLY A 111 -2.50 -6.77 8.89
CA GLY A 111 -1.26 -6.85 9.65
C GLY A 111 -0.35 -5.65 9.46
N GLN A 112 0.78 -5.68 10.15
CA GLN A 112 1.87 -4.73 9.92
C GLN A 112 2.65 -5.17 8.69
N TYR A 113 3.11 -4.20 7.91
CA TYR A 113 3.90 -4.45 6.70
C TYR A 113 5.03 -3.44 6.60
N THR A 114 6.08 -3.81 5.88
CA THR A 114 7.21 -2.96 5.56
C THR A 114 7.48 -3.12 4.07
N LEU A 115 7.36 -2.03 3.31
CA LEU A 115 7.44 -2.04 1.85
C LEU A 115 8.88 -2.02 1.32
N GLU A 116 9.83 -1.62 2.16
CA GLU A 116 11.22 -1.43 1.77
C GLU A 116 12.16 -2.04 2.81
N VAL A 117 13.19 -2.72 2.35
CA VAL A 117 14.31 -3.16 3.18
C VAL A 117 15.59 -2.47 2.73
N PRO A 118 16.60 -2.32 3.62
CA PRO A 118 17.85 -1.63 3.26
C PRO A 118 18.57 -2.16 2.03
N ALA A 119 18.35 -3.43 1.68
CA ALA A 119 18.96 -4.07 0.51
C ALA A 119 18.30 -3.68 -0.83
N ASP A 120 17.13 -3.03 -0.83
CA ASP A 120 16.41 -2.71 -2.07
C ASP A 120 17.01 -1.52 -2.82
N HIS A 121 17.84 -0.70 -2.14
CA HIS A 121 18.49 0.51 -2.67
C HIS A 121 17.51 1.45 -3.42
N ILE A 122 16.26 1.53 -2.95
CA ILE A 122 15.19 2.29 -3.62
C ILE A 122 15.44 3.78 -3.46
N GLY A 123 15.45 4.51 -4.59
CA GLY A 123 15.59 5.96 -4.59
C GLY A 123 17.00 6.47 -4.25
N GLU A 124 18.01 5.60 -4.25
CA GLU A 124 19.40 6.05 -4.17
C GLU A 124 19.74 6.91 -5.40
N VAL A 125 20.04 8.18 -5.15
CA VAL A 125 20.66 9.05 -6.14
C VAL A 125 22.13 8.67 -6.17
N VAL A 126 22.55 7.95 -7.20
CA VAL A 126 23.98 7.76 -7.48
C VAL A 126 24.49 9.13 -7.92
N ASP A 127 25.15 9.86 -7.03
CA ASP A 127 25.88 11.07 -7.39
C ASP A 127 27.05 10.65 -8.30
N ASP A 128 27.01 11.08 -9.57
CA ASP A 128 28.16 11.08 -10.51
C ASP A 128 29.13 12.23 -10.21
#